data_AF-A0A1X7AKS3-F1
#
_entry.id   AF-A0A1X7AKS3-F1
#
_cell.length_a   1.000
_cell.length_b   1.000
_cell.length_c   1.000
_cell.angle_alpha   90.00
_cell.angle_beta   90.00
_cell.angle_gamma   90.00
#
_symmetry.space_group_name_H-M   'P 1'
#
loop_
_entity.id
_entity.type
_entity.pdbx_description
1 polymer ?
#
loop_
_entity_poly.entity_id
_entity_poly.type
_entity_poly.pdbx_seq_one_letter_code
_entity_poly.pdbx_strand_id
1 'polypeptide(L)'
;MDSTEPPQIKEKPPIKEKADSLKPDRKFAIETNLIAQRLQAIPPRLLLRLVMTEFNTKAQQNSSDRLVPVTDESDNYTLDQTSELNVAKSANLWSGFINLLEFNQQNFDGQVPIPILSEQLLKLWLSTNALLKPKTLADYLHVYPQVLAHNGLEQGFDEELEHNLLRTTPIMHALSREFFTAKHFYSAARLHSTFVSYLSQHKETTANQLGEKLKHHTMVERQRLVSYATDDDPYLNHKYGSTDPAQIWTAEQDFPKELDAEPSSDRFVVHSYPVELILDSMMYLLQMTLTQLIESDSPFAVLADFRLHSEFLLHPLQSDKFPSLNLITSFLTILTNDYPILFRDQPFGHSNFAHLVNPELLASRLDNGATEVYSLVADDQPLPERATLYYPSPGGANTRTTATLLTDDKPLEQAITSALQQHFAPISDQLETLTVSTMEQGQ
;
A
#
# COMPACT_ATOMS: atom_id res chain seq x y z
N MET A 1 -2.36 76.69 33.21
CA MET A 1 -3.42 75.68 33.02
C MET A 1 -2.79 74.63 32.13
N ASP A 2 -2.17 73.64 32.78
CA ASP A 2 -1.38 72.59 32.16
C ASP A 2 -2.29 71.54 31.53
N SER A 3 -2.06 71.32 30.25
CA SER A 3 -2.53 70.19 29.46
C SER A 3 -1.78 68.93 29.86
N THR A 4 -2.47 67.98 30.46
CA THR A 4 -1.99 66.60 30.63
C THR A 4 -2.99 65.66 29.95
N GLU A 5 -2.65 65.25 28.73
CA GLU A 5 -3.28 64.09 28.09
C GLU A 5 -2.90 62.81 28.85
N PRO A 6 -3.81 61.83 28.99
CA PRO A 6 -3.48 60.53 29.56
C PRO A 6 -2.58 59.72 28.62
N PRO A 7 -1.69 58.86 29.14
CA PRO A 7 -0.78 58.07 28.32
C PRO A 7 -1.53 57.00 27.52
N GLN A 8 -1.28 56.97 26.21
CA GLN A 8 -1.74 55.90 25.32
C GLN A 8 -1.12 54.56 25.74
N ILE A 9 -1.97 53.61 26.13
CA ILE A 9 -1.59 52.21 26.32
C ILE A 9 -1.30 51.62 24.94
N LYS A 10 -0.02 51.33 24.65
CA LYS A 10 0.35 50.50 23.50
C LYS A 10 -0.12 49.08 23.78
N GLU A 11 -1.22 48.67 23.17
CA GLU A 11 -1.59 47.26 23.07
C GLU A 11 -0.44 46.52 22.38
N LYS A 12 0.20 45.59 23.09
CA LYS A 12 1.08 44.61 22.45
C LYS A 12 0.22 43.83 21.45
N PRO A 13 0.69 43.60 20.21
CA PRO A 13 -0.04 42.76 19.28
C PRO A 13 -0.21 41.37 19.92
N PRO A 14 -1.37 40.70 19.67
CA PRO A 14 -1.59 39.37 20.17
C PRO A 14 -0.44 38.48 19.69
N ILE A 15 0.20 37.80 20.63
CA ILE A 15 1.17 36.75 20.34
C ILE A 15 0.40 35.75 19.48
N LYS A 16 0.73 35.66 18.18
CA LYS A 16 0.29 34.55 17.35
C LYS A 16 0.71 33.29 18.09
N GLU A 17 -0.25 32.51 18.55
CA GLU A 17 -0.01 31.14 19.00
C GLU A 17 0.80 30.47 17.89
N LYS A 18 2.00 30.01 18.24
CA LYS A 18 2.76 29.14 17.35
C LYS A 18 1.84 27.96 17.04
N ALA A 19 1.70 27.61 15.76
CA ALA A 19 1.05 26.38 15.34
C ALA A 19 1.53 25.26 16.27
N ASP A 20 0.59 24.61 16.97
CA ASP A 20 0.88 23.54 17.89
C ASP A 20 1.71 22.49 17.14
N SER A 21 2.99 22.38 17.49
CA SER A 21 3.87 21.32 16.99
C SER A 21 3.15 19.98 17.15
N LEU A 22 3.15 19.14 16.11
CA LEU A 22 2.55 17.80 16.15
C LEU A 22 2.99 17.09 17.43
N LYS A 23 2.01 16.62 18.23
CA LYS A 23 2.29 15.99 19.52
C LYS A 23 2.93 14.62 19.27
N PRO A 24 4.19 14.38 19.69
CA PRO A 24 4.91 13.12 19.45
C PRO A 24 4.32 11.95 20.25
N ASP A 25 3.47 12.24 21.25
CA ASP A 25 2.84 11.25 22.12
C ASP A 25 1.45 10.82 21.64
N ARG A 26 1.10 11.09 20.37
CA ARG A 26 -0.17 10.61 19.84
C ARG A 26 -0.17 9.08 19.82
N LYS A 27 -1.26 8.52 20.32
CA LYS A 27 -1.49 7.08 20.38
C LYS A 27 -2.60 6.71 19.41
N PHE A 28 -2.43 5.56 18.77
CA PHE A 28 -3.41 4.94 17.93
C PHE A 28 -4.13 3.86 18.74
N ALA A 29 -5.46 3.93 18.78
CA ALA A 29 -6.29 2.94 19.44
C ALA A 29 -6.48 1.74 18.50
N ILE A 30 -6.15 0.54 18.97
CA ILE A 30 -6.33 -0.72 18.25
C ILE A 30 -7.36 -1.55 19.02
N GLU A 31 -8.54 -1.73 18.43
CA GLU A 31 -9.61 -2.56 18.98
C GLU A 31 -9.35 -4.05 18.71
N THR A 32 -8.30 -4.60 19.33
CA THR A 32 -7.80 -5.96 19.07
C THR A 32 -8.88 -7.03 19.10
N ASN A 33 -9.79 -6.99 20.08
CA ASN A 33 -10.88 -7.95 20.22
C ASN A 33 -11.83 -7.90 19.01
N LEU A 34 -12.25 -6.71 18.60
CA LEU A 34 -13.19 -6.54 17.49
C LEU A 34 -12.52 -6.87 16.15
N ILE A 35 -11.25 -6.49 15.97
CA ILE A 35 -10.45 -6.90 14.83
C ILE A 35 -10.36 -8.43 14.77
N ALA A 36 -10.06 -9.09 15.89
CA ALA A 36 -9.95 -10.54 15.94
C ALA A 36 -11.27 -11.25 15.59
N GLN A 37 -12.40 -10.79 16.13
CA GLN A 37 -13.74 -11.30 15.80
C GLN A 37 -14.04 -11.16 14.30
N ARG A 38 -13.70 -10.02 13.70
CA ARG A 38 -13.93 -9.81 12.26
C ARG A 38 -13.05 -10.70 11.40
N LEU A 39 -11.78 -10.85 11.75
CA LEU A 39 -10.87 -11.76 11.04
C LEU A 39 -11.32 -13.22 11.16
N GLN A 40 -11.83 -13.64 12.31
CA GLN A 40 -12.43 -14.98 12.50
C GLN A 40 -13.66 -15.21 11.62
N ALA A 41 -14.47 -14.17 11.41
CA ALA A 41 -15.64 -14.27 10.55
C ALA A 41 -15.28 -14.43 9.06
N ILE A 42 -14.05 -14.06 8.65
CA ILE A 42 -13.61 -14.22 7.26
C ILE A 42 -13.27 -15.70 7.00
N PRO A 43 -13.88 -16.35 6.00
CA PRO A 43 -13.51 -17.71 5.63
C PRO A 43 -12.02 -17.80 5.24
N PRO A 44 -11.23 -18.78 5.73
CA PRO A 44 -9.80 -18.89 5.43
C PRO A 44 -9.47 -18.90 3.93
N ARG A 45 -10.37 -19.47 3.13
CA ARG A 45 -10.29 -19.47 1.65
C ARG A 45 -10.35 -18.06 1.04
N LEU A 46 -11.01 -17.09 1.68
CA LEU A 46 -11.01 -15.69 1.27
C LEU A 46 -9.72 -14.99 1.72
N LEU A 47 -9.22 -15.27 2.94
CA LEU A 47 -7.94 -14.76 3.43
C LEU A 47 -6.76 -15.07 2.50
N LEU A 48 -6.74 -16.27 1.91
CA LEU A 48 -5.77 -16.65 0.87
C LEU A 48 -5.80 -15.70 -0.34
N ARG A 49 -7.00 -15.38 -0.82
CA ARG A 49 -7.23 -14.62 -2.06
C ARG A 49 -7.07 -13.12 -1.86
N LEU A 50 -7.18 -12.64 -0.63
CA LEU A 50 -6.83 -11.27 -0.25
C LEU A 50 -5.32 -11.00 -0.35
N VAL A 51 -4.49 -12.05 -0.23
CA VAL A 51 -3.03 -11.98 -0.42
C VAL A 51 -2.64 -12.36 -1.86
N MET A 52 -3.20 -13.47 -2.35
CA MET A 52 -2.86 -14.11 -3.62
C MET A 52 -4.04 -13.99 -4.59
N THR A 53 -4.24 -12.80 -5.16
CA THR A 53 -5.43 -12.47 -5.95
C THR A 53 -5.62 -13.40 -7.17
N GLU A 54 -4.54 -13.79 -7.84
CA GLU A 54 -4.55 -14.71 -9.00
C GLU A 54 -4.48 -16.20 -8.63
N PHE A 55 -4.66 -16.57 -7.36
CA PHE A 55 -4.43 -17.95 -6.89
C PHE A 55 -5.18 -19.00 -7.73
N ASN A 56 -6.46 -18.75 -8.02
CA ASN A 56 -7.31 -19.67 -8.78
C ASN A 56 -6.81 -19.88 -10.23
N THR A 57 -6.46 -18.79 -10.92
CA THR A 57 -5.96 -18.85 -12.30
C THR A 57 -4.65 -19.63 -12.38
N LYS A 58 -3.75 -19.40 -11.42
CA LYS A 58 -2.44 -20.09 -11.35
C LYS A 58 -2.60 -21.58 -11.01
N ALA A 59 -3.43 -21.90 -10.02
CA ALA A 59 -3.73 -23.29 -9.65
C ALA A 59 -4.36 -24.07 -10.82
N GLN A 60 -5.30 -23.44 -11.55
CA GLN A 60 -5.93 -24.05 -12.73
C GLN A 60 -4.95 -24.27 -13.89
N GLN A 61 -4.11 -23.29 -14.23
CA GLN A 61 -3.10 -23.43 -15.29
C GLN A 61 -2.17 -24.62 -15.03
N ASN A 62 -1.68 -24.77 -13.79
CA ASN A 62 -0.82 -25.88 -13.41
C ASN A 62 -1.56 -27.23 -13.42
N SER A 63 -2.86 -27.24 -13.15
CA SER A 63 -3.69 -28.43 -13.25
C SER A 63 -3.96 -28.83 -14.71
N SER A 64 -4.11 -27.85 -15.61
CA SER A 64 -4.39 -28.07 -17.04
C SER A 64 -3.19 -28.57 -17.85
N ASP A 65 -1.96 -28.37 -17.38
CA ASP A 65 -0.75 -29.01 -17.94
C ASP A 65 -0.69 -30.52 -17.64
N ARG A 66 -1.60 -31.05 -16.80
CA ARG A 66 -1.82 -32.48 -16.64
C ARG A 66 -2.74 -32.99 -17.75
N LEU A 67 -2.21 -33.17 -18.95
CA LEU A 67 -2.84 -33.84 -20.11
C LEU A 67 -3.04 -35.37 -19.90
N VAL A 68 -3.33 -35.82 -18.68
CA VAL A 68 -3.64 -37.23 -18.41
C VAL A 68 -5.14 -37.35 -18.21
N PRO A 69 -5.87 -38.14 -19.02
CA PRO A 69 -7.26 -38.41 -18.78
C PRO A 69 -7.36 -39.20 -17.47
N VAL A 70 -7.93 -38.58 -16.44
CA VAL A 70 -8.21 -39.22 -15.16
C VAL A 70 -9.35 -40.22 -15.39
N THR A 71 -9.02 -41.52 -15.30
CA THR A 71 -9.99 -42.63 -15.46
C THR A 71 -10.30 -43.36 -14.16
N ASP A 72 -9.80 -42.93 -13.00
CA ASP A 72 -10.00 -43.67 -11.76
C ASP A 72 -10.79 -42.83 -10.75
N GLU A 73 -11.91 -43.40 -10.28
CA GLU A 73 -12.82 -42.90 -9.24
C GLU A 73 -12.16 -42.85 -7.83
N SER A 74 -10.85 -42.63 -7.75
CA SER A 74 -10.08 -42.42 -6.52
C SER A 74 -9.27 -41.13 -6.61
N ASP A 75 -9.95 -40.01 -6.83
CA ASP A 75 -9.33 -38.71 -7.07
C ASP A 75 -8.98 -37.98 -5.77
N ASN A 76 -7.84 -38.34 -5.16
CA ASN A 76 -7.15 -37.45 -4.23
C ASN A 76 -6.44 -36.35 -5.04
N TYR A 77 -7.18 -35.30 -5.38
CA TYR A 77 -6.60 -34.08 -5.93
C TYR A 77 -5.62 -33.48 -4.92
N THR A 78 -4.32 -33.49 -5.23
CA THR A 78 -3.27 -32.86 -4.41
C THR A 78 -2.85 -31.53 -5.04
N LEU A 79 -2.72 -30.50 -4.19
CA LEU A 79 -2.20 -29.19 -4.62
C LEU A 79 -0.79 -29.34 -5.20
N ASP A 80 -0.48 -28.56 -6.23
CA ASP A 80 0.89 -28.45 -6.71
C ASP A 80 1.76 -27.66 -5.70
N GLN A 81 3.08 -27.83 -5.76
CA GLN A 81 4.03 -27.19 -4.84
C GLN A 81 3.96 -25.64 -4.85
N THR A 82 3.57 -25.03 -5.97
CA THR A 82 3.39 -23.57 -6.07
C THR A 82 2.14 -23.12 -5.34
N SER A 83 1.05 -23.88 -5.49
CA SER A 83 -0.20 -23.66 -4.79
C SER A 83 -0.04 -23.86 -3.28
N GLU A 84 0.64 -24.93 -2.84
CA GLU A 84 1.00 -25.16 -1.43
C GLU A 84 1.86 -24.01 -0.86
N LEU A 85 2.88 -23.57 -1.60
CA LEU A 85 3.70 -22.43 -1.21
C LEU A 85 2.87 -21.15 -1.03
N ASN A 86 1.92 -20.88 -1.92
CA ASN A 86 1.07 -19.69 -1.84
C ASN A 86 0.11 -19.74 -0.63
N VAL A 87 -0.40 -20.92 -0.27
CA VAL A 87 -1.17 -21.12 0.96
C VAL A 87 -0.30 -20.83 2.19
N ALA A 88 0.90 -21.42 2.27
CA ALA A 88 1.83 -21.22 3.37
C ALA A 88 2.23 -19.73 3.52
N LYS A 89 2.56 -19.06 2.40
CA LYS A 89 2.84 -17.62 2.38
C LYS A 89 1.68 -16.82 2.95
N SER A 90 0.47 -17.05 2.47
CA SER A 90 -0.69 -16.29 2.92
C SER A 90 -0.96 -16.47 4.42
N ALA A 91 -0.91 -17.70 4.92
CA ALA A 91 -1.11 -17.99 6.33
C ALA A 91 -0.07 -17.27 7.20
N ASN A 92 1.20 -17.41 6.87
CA ASN A 92 2.28 -16.81 7.63
C ASN A 92 2.26 -15.26 7.60
N LEU A 93 1.81 -14.64 6.51
CA LEU A 93 1.62 -13.20 6.43
C LEU A 93 0.49 -12.71 7.35
N TRP A 94 -0.63 -13.44 7.41
CA TRP A 94 -1.71 -13.15 8.35
C TRP A 94 -1.28 -13.37 9.80
N SER A 95 -0.55 -14.45 10.09
CA SER A 95 0.02 -14.70 11.41
C SER A 95 0.97 -13.58 11.84
N GLY A 96 1.80 -13.04 10.93
CA GLY A 96 2.65 -11.89 11.20
C GLY A 96 1.87 -10.64 11.65
N PHE A 97 0.72 -10.35 11.03
CA PHE A 97 -0.16 -9.26 11.45
C PHE A 97 -0.85 -9.55 12.79
N ILE A 98 -1.29 -10.79 13.02
CA ILE A 98 -1.93 -11.18 14.28
C ILE A 98 -0.94 -11.10 15.45
N ASN A 99 0.32 -11.50 15.24
CA ASN A 99 1.39 -11.31 16.23
C ASN A 99 1.62 -9.83 16.56
N LEU A 100 1.47 -8.92 15.59
CA LEU A 100 1.52 -7.48 15.83
C LEU A 100 0.36 -7.03 16.74
N LEU A 101 -0.86 -7.53 16.50
CA LEU A 101 -2.01 -7.23 17.35
C LEU A 101 -1.81 -7.76 18.77
N GLU A 102 -1.34 -9.00 18.90
CA GLU A 102 -1.03 -9.63 20.19
C GLU A 102 0.03 -8.85 20.96
N PHE A 103 1.14 -8.53 20.31
CA PHE A 103 2.20 -7.72 20.89
C PHE A 103 1.67 -6.37 21.39
N ASN A 104 0.85 -5.70 20.58
CA ASN A 104 0.30 -4.40 20.94
C ASN A 104 -0.73 -4.48 22.08
N GLN A 105 -1.50 -5.55 22.15
CA GLN A 105 -2.40 -5.82 23.28
C GLN A 105 -1.59 -6.04 24.57
N GLN A 106 -0.55 -6.85 24.53
CA GLN A 106 0.26 -7.21 25.70
C GLN A 106 1.09 -6.03 26.25
N ASN A 107 1.62 -5.18 25.36
CA ASN A 107 2.61 -4.16 25.75
C ASN A 107 2.01 -2.75 25.88
N PHE A 108 0.89 -2.46 25.21
CA PHE A 108 0.34 -1.10 25.14
C PHE A 108 -1.15 -1.01 25.47
N ASP A 109 -1.80 -2.12 25.83
CA ASP A 109 -3.23 -2.16 26.15
C ASP A 109 -4.09 -1.55 25.02
N GLY A 110 -3.74 -1.86 23.77
CA GLY A 110 -4.40 -1.33 22.58
C GLY A 110 -4.17 0.16 22.30
N GLN A 111 -3.39 0.89 23.10
CA GLN A 111 -3.09 2.33 22.92
C GLN A 111 -1.63 2.54 22.54
N VAL A 112 -1.31 2.34 21.27
CA VAL A 112 0.07 2.26 20.78
C VAL A 112 0.59 3.63 20.34
N PRO A 113 1.76 4.11 20.81
CA PRO A 113 2.37 5.32 20.27
C PRO A 113 2.59 5.22 18.75
N ILE A 114 2.18 6.25 17.99
CA ILE A 114 2.27 6.26 16.52
C ILE A 114 3.69 5.98 16.00
N PRO A 115 4.77 6.56 16.58
CA PRO A 115 6.13 6.23 16.13
C PRO A 115 6.43 4.73 16.21
N ILE A 116 6.08 4.08 17.33
CA ILE A 116 6.29 2.64 17.52
C ILE A 116 5.46 1.83 16.53
N LEU A 117 4.17 2.15 16.37
CA LEU A 117 3.29 1.44 15.44
C LEU A 117 3.77 1.58 13.99
N SER A 118 4.28 2.75 13.61
CA SER A 118 4.81 2.99 12.28
C SER A 118 6.05 2.15 11.97
N GLU A 119 6.95 1.97 12.95
CA GLU A 119 8.13 1.11 12.81
C GLU A 119 7.72 -0.35 12.67
N GLN A 120 6.77 -0.82 13.49
CA GLN A 120 6.25 -2.19 13.41
C GLN A 120 5.57 -2.45 12.05
N LEU A 121 4.77 -1.51 11.55
CA LEU A 121 4.13 -1.61 10.24
C LEU A 121 5.13 -1.56 9.09
N LEU A 122 6.19 -0.76 9.20
CA LEU A 122 7.29 -0.75 8.24
C LEU A 122 7.99 -2.11 8.19
N LYS A 123 8.33 -2.68 9.36
CA LYS A 123 8.91 -4.02 9.45
C LYS A 123 7.98 -5.08 8.86
N LEU A 124 6.69 -5.06 9.21
CA LEU A 124 5.70 -5.99 8.66
C LEU A 124 5.60 -5.88 7.13
N TRP A 125 5.70 -4.66 6.58
CA TRP A 125 5.69 -4.46 5.14
C TRP A 125 6.93 -5.00 4.44
N LEU A 126 8.12 -4.75 5.00
CA LEU A 126 9.39 -5.29 4.52
C LEU A 126 9.41 -6.82 4.61
N SER A 127 8.94 -7.39 5.72
CA SER A 127 8.75 -8.82 5.93
C SER A 127 7.81 -9.42 4.89
N THR A 128 6.71 -8.71 4.61
CA THR A 128 5.76 -9.12 3.56
C THR A 128 6.46 -9.21 2.22
N ASN A 129 7.26 -8.22 1.85
CA ASN A 129 7.97 -8.26 0.58
C ASN A 129 9.01 -9.40 0.54
N ALA A 130 9.77 -9.60 1.62
CA ALA A 130 10.75 -10.70 1.72
C ALA A 130 10.10 -12.07 1.52
N LEU A 131 8.95 -12.32 2.14
CA LEU A 131 8.26 -13.62 2.13
C LEU A 131 7.50 -13.91 0.83
N LEU A 132 7.14 -12.86 0.07
CA LEU A 132 6.49 -13.04 -1.22
C LEU A 132 7.48 -13.40 -2.33
N LYS A 133 8.76 -13.01 -2.23
CA LYS A 133 9.80 -13.24 -3.26
C LYS A 133 10.12 -14.71 -3.58
N PRO A 134 10.27 -15.63 -2.61
CA PRO A 134 10.64 -17.01 -2.86
C PRO A 134 9.72 -17.69 -3.87
N LYS A 135 10.28 -18.40 -4.86
CA LYS A 135 9.49 -19.13 -5.86
C LYS A 135 9.34 -20.62 -5.55
N THR A 136 10.13 -21.12 -4.61
CA THR A 136 10.11 -22.53 -4.20
C THR A 136 9.87 -22.64 -2.69
N LEU A 137 9.36 -23.79 -2.26
CA LEU A 137 9.16 -24.07 -0.84
C LEU A 137 10.49 -24.12 -0.07
N ALA A 138 11.56 -24.62 -0.68
CA ALA A 138 12.88 -24.68 -0.05
C ALA A 138 13.43 -23.27 0.25
N ASP A 139 13.37 -22.36 -0.72
CA ASP A 139 13.78 -20.96 -0.53
C ASP A 139 12.90 -20.28 0.54
N TYR A 140 11.61 -20.57 0.53
CA TYR A 140 10.67 -20.02 1.49
C TYR A 140 10.97 -20.47 2.92
N LEU A 141 11.23 -21.77 3.13
CA LEU A 141 11.59 -22.31 4.43
C LEU A 141 12.94 -21.80 4.94
N HIS A 142 13.83 -21.35 4.05
CA HIS A 142 15.07 -20.68 4.43
C HIS A 142 14.84 -19.24 4.92
N VAL A 143 14.01 -18.46 4.20
CA VAL A 143 13.73 -17.05 4.51
C VAL A 143 12.78 -16.90 5.70
N TYR A 144 11.77 -17.77 5.82
CA TYR A 144 10.71 -17.62 6.81
C TYR A 144 11.20 -17.51 8.27
N PRO A 145 12.14 -18.34 8.75
CA PRO A 145 12.62 -18.24 10.12
C PRO A 145 13.35 -16.94 10.44
N GLN A 146 14.03 -16.36 9.45
CA GLN A 146 14.77 -15.10 9.57
C GLN A 146 13.83 -13.89 9.66
N VAL A 147 12.59 -14.03 9.15
CA VAL A 147 11.67 -12.91 8.96
C VAL A 147 10.49 -12.92 9.92
N LEU A 148 9.95 -14.09 10.29
CA LEU A 148 8.76 -14.18 11.16
C LEU A 148 8.86 -15.19 12.31
N ALA A 149 9.67 -16.25 12.24
CA ALA A 149 9.64 -17.30 13.27
C ALA A 149 10.32 -16.93 14.61
N HIS A 150 11.08 -15.83 14.67
CA HIS A 150 11.86 -15.42 15.85
C HIS A 150 11.64 -13.96 16.25
N ASN A 151 10.40 -13.56 16.51
CA ASN A 151 10.06 -12.19 16.90
C ASN A 151 10.54 -11.14 15.87
N GLY A 152 10.23 -11.37 14.59
CA GLY A 152 10.65 -10.51 13.47
C GLY A 152 10.12 -9.07 13.50
N LEU A 153 9.22 -8.74 14.43
CA LEU A 153 8.81 -7.35 14.70
C LEU A 153 9.81 -6.62 15.61
N GLU A 154 10.59 -7.35 16.40
CA GLU A 154 11.55 -6.81 17.37
C GLU A 154 12.96 -6.76 16.79
N GLN A 155 13.38 -7.80 16.07
CA GLN A 155 14.71 -7.86 15.46
C GLN A 155 14.73 -7.17 14.08
N GLY A 156 15.86 -6.55 13.73
CA GLY A 156 16.07 -5.99 12.39
C GLY A 156 16.33 -7.10 11.36
N PHE A 157 16.16 -6.78 10.08
CA PHE A 157 16.67 -7.65 9.01
C PHE A 157 18.19 -7.69 9.06
N ASP A 158 18.79 -8.79 8.60
CA ASP A 158 20.21 -8.75 8.30
C ASP A 158 20.50 -7.78 7.13
N GLU A 159 21.74 -7.29 7.07
CA GLU A 159 22.15 -6.27 6.09
C GLU A 159 21.97 -6.74 4.63
N GLU A 160 22.10 -8.05 4.37
CA GLU A 160 21.98 -8.62 3.03
C GLU A 160 20.51 -8.64 2.58
N LEU A 161 19.60 -9.08 3.45
CA LEU A 161 18.17 -9.10 3.20
C LEU A 161 17.63 -7.68 3.06
N GLU A 162 18.05 -6.74 3.91
CA GLU A 162 17.66 -5.33 3.81
C GLU A 162 18.11 -4.71 2.47
N HIS A 163 19.36 -4.95 2.06
CA HIS A 163 19.89 -4.49 0.77
C HIS A 163 19.10 -5.05 -0.41
N ASN A 164 18.64 -6.29 -0.31
CA ASN A 164 17.86 -6.95 -1.34
C ASN A 164 16.39 -6.50 -1.38
N LEU A 165 15.87 -5.84 -0.35
CA LEU A 165 14.47 -5.39 -0.29
C LEU A 165 14.26 -4.03 -0.95
N LEU A 166 15.09 -3.05 -0.57
CA LEU A 166 14.93 -1.66 -0.97
C LEU A 166 15.52 -1.40 -2.37
N ARG A 167 14.84 -0.58 -3.18
CA ARG A 167 15.36 -0.23 -4.51
C ARG A 167 16.72 0.46 -4.40
N THR A 168 17.63 0.08 -5.28
CA THR A 168 18.98 0.63 -5.36
C THR A 168 19.15 1.64 -6.49
N THR A 169 18.12 1.80 -7.33
CA THR A 169 18.16 2.69 -8.50
C THR A 169 17.05 3.74 -8.46
N PRO A 170 17.28 4.93 -9.03
CA PRO A 170 16.22 5.92 -9.24
C PRO A 170 15.09 5.36 -10.11
N ILE A 171 13.85 5.67 -9.73
CA ILE A 171 12.65 5.32 -10.51
C ILE A 171 11.98 6.59 -10.99
N MET A 172 11.48 6.52 -12.21
CA MET A 172 10.89 7.60 -12.96
C MET A 172 9.67 7.06 -13.70
N HIS A 173 8.55 7.79 -13.63
CA HIS A 173 7.34 7.44 -14.37
C HIS A 173 7.14 8.42 -15.52
N ALA A 174 7.28 7.94 -16.75
CA ALA A 174 7.16 8.76 -17.95
C ALA A 174 5.78 8.63 -18.59
N LEU A 175 5.15 9.75 -18.95
CA LEU A 175 4.00 9.79 -19.86
C LEU A 175 4.32 10.60 -21.10
N SER A 176 3.75 10.22 -22.23
CA SER A 176 3.70 11.13 -23.36
C SER A 176 2.89 12.38 -23.01
N ARG A 177 3.27 13.49 -23.63
CA ARG A 177 2.62 14.79 -23.50
C ARG A 177 1.10 14.75 -23.62
N GLU A 178 0.54 13.92 -24.50
CA GLU A 178 -0.90 13.84 -24.74
C GLU A 178 -1.70 13.31 -23.54
N PHE A 179 -1.05 12.57 -22.64
CA PHE A 179 -1.68 11.99 -21.44
C PHE A 179 -1.32 12.74 -20.16
N PHE A 180 -0.27 13.57 -20.17
CA PHE A 180 0.10 14.38 -19.02
C PHE A 180 -0.66 15.72 -19.02
N THR A 181 -1.09 16.14 -17.83
CA THR A 181 -1.82 17.41 -17.64
C THR A 181 -1.32 18.09 -16.38
N ALA A 182 -1.54 19.41 -16.27
CA ALA A 182 -1.18 20.16 -15.06
C ALA A 182 -1.81 19.57 -13.78
N LYS A 183 -2.97 18.91 -13.88
CA LYS A 183 -3.60 18.23 -12.73
C LYS A 183 -2.74 17.10 -12.15
N HIS A 184 -1.98 16.38 -12.99
CA HIS A 184 -1.05 15.35 -12.50
C HIS A 184 0.06 15.98 -11.67
N PHE A 185 0.68 17.05 -12.17
CA PHE A 185 1.68 17.80 -11.43
C PHE A 185 1.13 18.32 -10.10
N TYR A 186 0.01 19.03 -10.11
CA TYR A 186 -0.54 19.63 -8.90
C TYR A 186 -0.93 18.59 -7.86
N SER A 187 -1.37 17.40 -8.27
CA SER A 187 -1.72 16.33 -7.34
C SER A 187 -0.48 15.67 -6.73
N ALA A 188 0.57 15.44 -7.52
CA ALA A 188 1.87 15.00 -6.98
C ALA A 188 2.48 16.05 -6.05
N ALA A 189 2.42 17.33 -6.42
CA ALA A 189 2.88 18.46 -5.61
C ALA A 189 2.09 18.55 -4.30
N ARG A 190 0.77 18.35 -4.31
CA ARG A 190 -0.05 18.32 -3.08
C ARG A 190 0.41 17.23 -2.11
N LEU A 191 0.58 15.99 -2.59
CA LEU A 191 1.07 14.88 -1.76
C LEU A 191 2.44 15.22 -1.15
N HIS A 192 3.35 15.69 -1.99
CA HIS A 192 4.69 16.12 -1.59
C HIS A 192 4.67 17.23 -0.54
N SER A 193 3.98 18.34 -0.80
CA SER A 193 3.91 19.49 0.10
C SER A 193 3.24 19.16 1.42
N THR A 194 2.23 18.28 1.42
CA THR A 194 1.59 17.79 2.65
C THR A 194 2.61 17.05 3.51
N PHE A 195 3.37 16.14 2.91
CA PHE A 195 4.39 15.37 3.62
C PHE A 195 5.57 16.21 4.10
N VAL A 196 6.11 17.10 3.26
CA VAL A 196 7.19 18.01 3.68
C VAL A 196 6.72 18.96 4.79
N SER A 197 5.47 19.44 4.72
CA SER A 197 4.88 20.23 5.80
C SER A 197 4.79 19.42 7.10
N TYR A 198 4.31 18.18 7.04
CA TYR A 198 4.28 17.27 8.19
C TYR A 198 5.68 17.10 8.81
N LEU A 199 6.68 16.82 7.98
CA LEU A 199 8.08 16.64 8.40
C LEU A 199 8.66 17.90 9.05
N SER A 200 8.41 19.09 8.47
CA SER A 200 8.92 20.38 8.97
C SER A 200 8.31 20.85 10.29
N GLN A 201 7.14 20.30 10.64
CA GLN A 201 6.42 20.59 11.89
C GLN A 201 6.65 19.50 12.94
N HIS A 202 7.37 18.44 12.56
CA HIS A 202 7.66 17.32 13.42
C HIS A 202 8.70 17.71 14.49
N LYS A 203 8.59 17.15 15.69
CA LYS A 203 9.51 17.50 16.79
C LYS A 203 10.89 16.86 16.66
N GLU A 204 10.99 15.74 15.94
CA GLU A 204 12.25 15.04 15.74
C GLU A 204 13.15 15.75 14.75
N THR A 205 14.44 15.86 15.08
CA THR A 205 15.45 16.45 14.20
C THR A 205 15.57 15.67 12.88
N THR A 206 15.48 14.34 12.92
CA THR A 206 15.58 13.48 11.73
C THR A 206 14.47 13.77 10.72
N ALA A 207 13.22 13.89 11.17
CA ALA A 207 12.09 14.29 10.34
C ALA A 207 12.31 15.65 9.68
N ASN A 208 12.75 16.65 10.46
CA ASN A 208 13.04 17.99 9.93
C ASN A 208 14.16 17.98 8.87
N GLN A 209 15.23 17.22 9.11
CA GLN A 209 16.31 17.05 8.15
C GLN A 209 15.84 16.38 6.86
N LEU A 210 14.99 15.35 6.97
CA LEU A 210 14.36 14.72 5.81
C LEU A 210 13.48 15.73 5.04
N GLY A 211 12.68 16.51 5.75
CA GLY A 211 11.85 17.57 5.17
C GLY A 211 12.67 18.59 4.36
N GLU A 212 13.77 19.07 4.93
CA GLU A 212 14.69 20.00 4.23
C GLU A 212 15.34 19.37 3.00
N LYS A 213 15.75 18.09 3.07
CA LYS A 213 16.29 17.38 1.89
C LYS A 213 15.26 17.23 0.78
N LEU A 214 14.00 16.93 1.14
CA LEU A 214 12.92 16.71 0.18
C LEU A 214 12.34 18.02 -0.37
N LYS A 215 12.41 19.13 0.37
CA LYS A 215 11.82 20.42 0.00
C LYS A 215 12.15 20.89 -1.42
N HIS A 216 13.38 20.62 -1.88
CA HIS A 216 13.86 21.02 -3.21
C HIS A 216 13.89 19.86 -4.23
N HIS A 217 13.19 18.76 -3.93
CA HIS A 217 13.08 17.62 -4.84
C HIS A 217 12.42 18.02 -6.16
N THR A 218 13.03 17.60 -7.27
CA THR A 218 12.43 17.72 -8.60
C THR A 218 11.21 16.83 -8.65
N MET A 219 10.03 17.39 -8.91
CA MET A 219 8.79 16.63 -9.00
C MET A 219 8.55 16.11 -10.42
N VAL A 220 8.72 16.99 -11.41
CA VAL A 220 8.45 16.68 -12.82
C VAL A 220 9.56 17.22 -13.71
N GLU A 221 9.93 16.46 -14.73
CA GLU A 221 10.84 16.86 -15.80
C GLU A 221 10.17 16.69 -17.15
N ARG A 222 10.27 17.70 -18.03
CA ARG A 222 9.90 17.59 -19.44
C ARG A 222 11.14 17.26 -20.24
N GLN A 223 11.13 16.10 -20.86
CA GLN A 223 12.16 15.63 -21.77
C GLN A 223 11.66 15.74 -23.20
N ARG A 224 12.36 16.55 -24.01
CA ARG A 224 12.11 16.64 -25.44
C ARG A 224 12.66 15.41 -26.12
N LEU A 225 11.83 14.70 -26.89
CA LEU A 225 12.29 13.63 -27.78
C LEU A 225 12.40 14.18 -29.19
N VAL A 226 13.48 13.85 -29.89
CA VAL A 226 13.66 14.16 -31.31
C VAL A 226 13.53 12.85 -32.10
N SER A 227 12.66 12.85 -33.11
CA SER A 227 12.57 11.74 -34.07
C SER A 227 13.43 12.10 -35.27
N TYR A 228 14.40 11.24 -35.60
CA TYR A 228 15.09 11.31 -36.88
C TYR A 228 14.56 10.18 -37.76
N ALA A 229 14.16 10.50 -38.99
CA ALA A 229 13.97 9.46 -40.00
C ALA A 229 15.35 8.92 -40.36
N THR A 230 15.57 7.61 -40.22
CA THR A 230 16.77 6.98 -40.79
C THR A 230 16.56 6.84 -42.29
N ASP A 231 17.55 7.25 -43.09
CA ASP A 231 17.51 7.18 -44.56
C ASP A 231 17.28 5.75 -45.11
N ASP A 232 17.50 4.72 -44.28
CA ASP A 232 17.47 3.30 -44.69
C ASP A 232 16.13 2.57 -44.45
N ASP A 233 15.22 3.10 -43.61
CA ASP A 233 13.87 2.55 -43.45
C ASP A 233 12.89 3.61 -42.87
N PRO A 234 11.96 4.16 -43.68
CA PRO A 234 11.01 5.17 -43.23
C PRO A 234 9.97 4.63 -42.22
N TYR A 235 9.95 3.32 -41.95
CA TYR A 235 9.06 2.68 -40.98
C TYR A 235 9.70 2.47 -39.60
N LEU A 236 11.02 2.71 -39.44
CA LEU A 236 11.76 2.58 -38.19
C LEU A 236 12.16 3.96 -37.64
N ASN A 237 11.20 4.68 -37.05
CA ASN A 237 11.49 5.93 -36.33
C ASN A 237 12.08 5.62 -34.94
N HIS A 238 13.38 5.85 -34.76
CA HIS A 238 14.01 5.85 -33.45
C HIS A 238 13.85 7.23 -32.78
N LYS A 239 13.19 7.27 -31.62
CA LYS A 239 13.06 8.47 -30.80
C LYS A 239 14.27 8.59 -29.86
N TYR A 240 15.06 9.65 -30.00
CA TYR A 240 16.19 9.95 -29.11
C TYR A 240 15.85 11.10 -28.16
N GLY A 241 16.53 11.18 -27.02
CA GLY A 241 16.48 12.38 -26.17
C GLY A 241 17.14 13.57 -26.87
N SER A 242 16.49 14.74 -26.85
CA SER A 242 17.05 15.99 -27.34
C SER A 242 18.32 16.38 -26.56
N THR A 243 19.21 17.14 -27.19
CA THR A 243 20.33 17.80 -26.50
C THR A 243 19.91 19.06 -25.73
N ASP A 244 18.66 19.49 -25.88
CA ASP A 244 18.10 20.60 -25.10
C ASP A 244 18.06 20.25 -23.61
N PRO A 245 18.41 21.20 -22.70
CA PRO A 245 18.30 20.98 -21.27
C PRO A 245 16.84 20.69 -20.89
N ALA A 246 16.65 19.70 -20.03
CA ALA A 246 15.33 19.35 -19.56
C ALA A 246 14.73 20.47 -18.72
N GLN A 247 13.43 20.71 -18.88
CA GLN A 247 12.70 21.67 -18.06
C GLN A 247 12.19 20.94 -16.82
N ILE A 248 12.57 21.42 -15.63
CA ILE A 248 12.21 20.79 -14.36
C ILE A 248 11.25 21.66 -13.56
N TRP A 249 10.37 21.02 -12.78
CA TRP A 249 9.47 21.66 -11.83
C TRP A 249 9.60 21.02 -10.45
N THR A 250 9.71 21.86 -9.42
CA THR A 250 9.58 21.47 -8.00
C THR A 250 8.17 21.77 -7.49
N ALA A 251 7.80 21.23 -6.32
CA ALA A 251 6.45 21.39 -5.77
C ALA A 251 6.05 22.85 -5.47
N GLU A 252 7.02 23.75 -5.26
CA GLU A 252 6.80 25.16 -4.96
C GLU A 252 6.56 26.03 -6.22
N GLN A 253 6.72 25.45 -7.42
CA GLN A 253 6.63 26.17 -8.69
C GLN A 253 5.26 26.02 -9.35
N ASP A 254 4.83 27.06 -10.06
CA ASP A 254 3.66 26.99 -10.92
C ASP A 254 3.96 26.15 -12.18
N PHE A 255 3.05 25.23 -12.50
CA PHE A 255 3.11 24.46 -13.74
C PHE A 255 2.28 25.15 -14.83
N PRO A 256 2.78 25.21 -16.08
CA PRO A 256 2.06 25.87 -17.16
C PRO A 256 0.70 25.20 -17.41
N LYS A 257 -0.36 26.02 -17.48
CA LYS A 257 -1.74 25.54 -17.74
C LYS A 257 -1.92 25.00 -19.16
N GLU A 258 -1.17 25.55 -20.11
CA GLU A 258 -1.11 25.10 -21.49
C GLU A 258 0.35 24.77 -21.82
N LEU A 259 0.58 23.56 -22.28
CA LEU A 259 1.83 23.20 -22.92
C LEU A 259 1.69 23.67 -24.39
N ASP A 260 2.66 24.41 -24.94
CA ASP A 260 2.62 25.00 -26.30
C ASP A 260 2.12 24.03 -27.38
N ALA A 261 1.05 24.33 -28.12
CA ALA A 261 0.30 23.41 -29.01
C ALA A 261 1.08 22.74 -30.18
N GLU A 262 2.39 22.90 -30.26
CA GLU A 262 3.22 22.25 -31.29
C GLU A 262 3.20 20.72 -31.16
N PRO A 263 3.30 19.98 -32.29
CA PRO A 263 3.39 18.53 -32.29
C PRO A 263 4.75 18.10 -31.73
N SER A 264 4.88 18.09 -30.39
CA SER A 264 6.10 17.66 -29.72
C SER A 264 5.95 16.22 -29.23
N SER A 265 6.98 15.40 -29.49
CA SER A 265 7.14 14.05 -28.94
C SER A 265 7.60 14.06 -27.49
N ASP A 266 7.32 15.13 -26.73
CA ASP A 266 7.79 15.28 -25.37
C ASP A 266 7.21 14.20 -24.47
N ARG A 267 7.99 13.85 -23.45
CA ARG A 267 7.51 13.08 -22.31
C ARG A 267 7.69 13.88 -21.03
N PHE A 268 6.73 13.72 -20.13
CA PHE A 268 6.79 14.23 -18.77
C PHE A 268 7.15 13.08 -17.85
N VAL A 269 8.16 13.30 -17.03
CA VAL A 269 8.70 12.32 -16.11
C VAL A 269 8.39 12.78 -14.69
N VAL A 270 7.65 11.97 -13.94
CA VAL A 270 7.47 12.17 -12.49
C VAL A 270 8.60 11.46 -11.77
N HIS A 271 9.33 12.18 -10.93
CA HIS A 271 10.50 11.66 -10.21
C HIS A 271 10.09 11.17 -8.81
N SER A 272 10.41 9.92 -8.52
CA SER A 272 10.36 9.41 -7.14
C SER A 272 11.54 9.97 -6.33
N TYR A 273 11.44 9.91 -5.00
CA TYR A 273 12.41 10.39 -4.03
C TYR A 273 13.78 9.70 -4.20
N PRO A 274 14.87 10.33 -3.75
CA PRO A 274 16.20 9.72 -3.77
C PRO A 274 16.26 8.40 -3.01
N VAL A 275 17.08 7.46 -3.49
CA VAL A 275 17.18 6.08 -2.96
C VAL A 275 17.56 6.07 -1.50
N GLU A 276 18.50 6.93 -1.13
CA GLU A 276 19.05 7.07 0.21
C GLU A 276 18.07 7.63 1.24
N LEU A 277 16.91 8.15 0.81
CA LEU A 277 15.89 8.74 1.69
C LEU A 277 14.64 7.87 1.82
N ILE A 278 14.57 6.75 1.12
CA ILE A 278 13.35 5.96 0.95
C ILE A 278 12.85 5.40 2.28
N LEU A 279 13.74 4.80 3.08
CA LEU A 279 13.36 4.10 4.30
C LEU A 279 12.76 5.08 5.32
N ASP A 280 13.47 6.18 5.59
CA ASP A 280 13.01 7.26 6.46
C ASP A 280 11.71 7.88 5.92
N SER A 281 11.61 8.08 4.60
CA SER A 281 10.38 8.60 3.97
C SER A 281 9.20 7.67 4.19
N MET A 282 9.38 6.35 4.07
CA MET A 282 8.29 5.40 4.28
C MET A 282 7.86 5.37 5.74
N MET A 283 8.80 5.34 6.67
CA MET A 283 8.50 5.37 8.11
C MET A 283 7.67 6.61 8.46
N TYR A 284 8.10 7.81 8.08
CA TYR A 284 7.35 9.03 8.38
C TYR A 284 6.05 9.14 7.58
N LEU A 285 5.95 8.53 6.39
CA LEU A 285 4.70 8.45 5.64
C LEU A 285 3.68 7.58 6.40
N LEU A 286 4.10 6.45 6.98
CA LEU A 286 3.25 5.65 7.85
C LEU A 286 2.82 6.43 9.11
N GLN A 287 3.74 7.16 9.75
CA GLN A 287 3.38 8.01 10.90
C GLN A 287 2.37 9.10 10.54
N MET A 288 2.58 9.81 9.42
CA MET A 288 1.64 10.81 8.92
C MET A 288 0.27 10.19 8.65
N THR A 289 0.25 9.03 7.98
CA THR A 289 -0.98 8.30 7.64
C THR A 289 -1.74 7.92 8.91
N LEU A 290 -1.09 7.30 9.90
CA LEU A 290 -1.72 6.95 11.19
C LEU A 290 -2.24 8.18 11.92
N THR A 291 -1.49 9.29 11.89
CA THR A 291 -1.91 10.56 12.51
C THR A 291 -3.19 11.10 11.85
N GLN A 292 -3.26 11.05 10.52
CA GLN A 292 -4.42 11.48 9.75
C GLN A 292 -5.61 10.55 9.94
N LEU A 293 -5.39 9.24 10.05
CA LEU A 293 -6.46 8.27 10.28
C LEU A 293 -7.17 8.48 11.62
N ILE A 294 -6.47 8.93 12.67
CA ILE A 294 -7.09 9.29 13.95
C ILE A 294 -8.01 10.51 13.83
N GLU A 295 -7.67 11.45 12.96
CA GLU A 295 -8.37 12.74 12.83
C GLU A 295 -9.45 12.76 11.74
N SER A 296 -9.46 11.76 10.86
CA SER A 296 -10.22 11.80 9.63
C SER A 296 -11.60 11.16 9.75
N ASP A 297 -12.62 11.87 9.31
CA ASP A 297 -13.95 11.31 9.06
C ASP A 297 -14.00 10.45 7.77
N SER A 298 -12.90 10.41 7.00
CA SER A 298 -12.79 9.65 5.75
C SER A 298 -11.47 8.86 5.71
N PRO A 299 -11.41 7.66 6.34
CA PRO A 299 -10.20 6.85 6.39
C PRO A 299 -9.73 6.41 5.00
N PHE A 300 -10.65 6.07 4.09
CA PHE A 300 -10.29 5.66 2.72
C PHE A 300 -9.67 6.79 1.86
N ALA A 301 -9.96 8.06 2.14
CA ALA A 301 -9.28 9.17 1.49
C ALA A 301 -7.81 9.26 1.93
N VAL A 302 -7.55 9.06 3.24
CA VAL A 302 -6.19 9.02 3.79
C VAL A 302 -5.42 7.82 3.23
N LEU A 303 -6.05 6.65 3.15
CA LEU A 303 -5.43 5.45 2.57
C LEU A 303 -5.15 5.59 1.06
N ALA A 304 -6.03 6.28 0.33
CA ALA A 304 -5.79 6.60 -1.08
C ALA A 304 -4.57 7.49 -1.26
N ASP A 305 -4.42 8.52 -0.42
CA ASP A 305 -3.25 9.40 -0.43
C ASP A 305 -1.97 8.66 -0.04
N PHE A 306 -2.00 7.85 1.01
CA PHE A 306 -0.90 6.97 1.40
C PHE A 306 -0.42 6.12 0.22
N ARG A 307 -1.37 5.53 -0.52
CA ARG A 307 -1.08 4.66 -1.65
C ARG A 307 -0.50 5.41 -2.84
N LEU A 308 -1.10 6.54 -3.22
CA LEU A 308 -0.59 7.40 -4.29
C LEU A 308 0.82 7.93 -3.96
N HIS A 309 1.05 8.33 -2.71
CA HIS A 309 2.37 8.81 -2.26
C HIS A 309 3.40 7.68 -2.32
N SER A 310 3.07 6.51 -1.77
CA SER A 310 3.93 5.34 -1.77
C SER A 310 4.28 4.87 -3.19
N GLU A 311 3.34 4.97 -4.13
CA GLU A 311 3.51 4.46 -5.49
C GLU A 311 4.26 5.44 -6.41
N PHE A 312 3.89 6.72 -6.40
CA PHE A 312 4.48 7.71 -7.34
C PHE A 312 5.72 8.40 -6.78
N LEU A 313 5.75 8.67 -5.48
CA LEU A 313 6.80 9.50 -4.88
C LEU A 313 7.85 8.69 -4.12
N LEU A 314 7.52 7.59 -3.44
CA LEU A 314 8.56 6.81 -2.73
C LEU A 314 9.05 5.63 -3.56
N HIS A 315 8.11 4.76 -3.90
CA HIS A 315 8.33 3.51 -4.60
C HIS A 315 9.52 2.70 -4.00
N PRO A 316 9.41 2.17 -2.79
CA PRO A 316 10.59 1.75 -2.02
C PRO A 316 11.20 0.40 -2.40
N LEU A 317 10.43 -0.53 -3.00
CA LEU A 317 10.83 -1.93 -3.13
C LEU A 317 11.41 -2.25 -4.52
N GLN A 318 12.38 -3.18 -4.59
CA GLN A 318 13.01 -3.65 -5.83
C GLN A 318 12.06 -4.47 -6.72
N SER A 319 11.37 -5.45 -6.12
CA SER A 319 10.55 -6.44 -6.82
C SER A 319 9.06 -6.23 -6.56
N ASP A 320 8.23 -6.98 -7.29
CA ASP A 320 6.78 -6.80 -7.47
C ASP A 320 6.06 -6.12 -6.30
N LYS A 321 5.71 -4.85 -6.52
CA LYS A 321 5.37 -3.86 -5.49
C LYS A 321 3.92 -3.95 -5.04
N PHE A 322 3.09 -4.58 -5.86
CA PHE A 322 1.64 -4.51 -5.74
C PHE A 322 1.08 -5.35 -4.59
N PRO A 323 1.45 -6.65 -4.43
CA PRO A 323 0.88 -7.44 -3.33
C PRO A 323 1.30 -6.94 -1.94
N SER A 324 2.55 -6.48 -1.78
CA SER A 324 3.00 -5.91 -0.50
C SER A 324 2.29 -4.60 -0.16
N LEU A 325 2.10 -3.70 -1.15
CA LEU A 325 1.38 -2.44 -0.94
C LEU A 325 -0.11 -2.66 -0.68
N ASN A 326 -0.72 -3.65 -1.34
CA ASN A 326 -2.10 -4.07 -1.07
C ASN A 326 -2.24 -4.54 0.37
N LEU A 327 -1.34 -5.42 0.81
CA LEU A 327 -1.44 -6.03 2.12
C LEU A 327 -1.27 -5.00 3.25
N ILE A 328 -0.30 -4.09 3.13
CA ILE A 328 -0.14 -3.01 4.13
C ILE A 328 -1.33 -2.05 4.13
N THR A 329 -1.94 -1.77 2.96
CA THR A 329 -3.17 -0.95 2.90
C THR A 329 -4.34 -1.67 3.56
N SER A 330 -4.50 -2.99 3.37
CA SER A 330 -5.49 -3.80 4.09
C SER A 330 -5.23 -3.84 5.60
N PHE A 331 -3.98 -3.96 6.05
CA PHE A 331 -3.65 -3.89 7.48
C PHE A 331 -4.01 -2.54 8.08
N LEU A 332 -3.70 -1.43 7.41
CA LEU A 332 -4.11 -0.09 7.86
C LEU A 332 -5.64 0.05 7.92
N THR A 333 -6.37 -0.54 6.97
CA THR A 333 -7.84 -0.58 6.95
C THR A 333 -8.41 -1.38 8.12
N ILE A 334 -7.79 -2.52 8.44
CA ILE A 334 -8.18 -3.35 9.59
C ILE A 334 -7.90 -2.62 10.91
N LEU A 335 -6.77 -1.89 11.01
CA LEU A 335 -6.44 -1.11 12.20
C LEU A 335 -7.47 0.00 12.47
N THR A 336 -8.10 0.55 11.43
CA THR A 336 -9.24 1.48 11.57
C THR A 336 -10.57 0.78 11.85
N ASN A 337 -10.53 -0.51 12.22
CA ASN A 337 -11.68 -1.32 12.50
C ASN A 337 -12.65 -1.35 11.31
N ASP A 338 -12.13 -1.77 10.14
CA ASP A 338 -12.88 -2.08 8.92
C ASP A 338 -12.40 -3.44 8.33
N TYR A 339 -13.00 -3.91 7.24
CA TYR A 339 -12.63 -5.16 6.58
C TYR A 339 -11.40 -5.00 5.68
N PRO A 340 -10.58 -6.06 5.48
CA PRO A 340 -9.51 -6.00 4.50
C PRO A 340 -10.06 -5.71 3.10
N ILE A 341 -9.24 -5.08 2.27
CA ILE A 341 -9.65 -4.64 0.94
C ILE A 341 -9.45 -5.78 -0.05
N LEU A 342 -10.52 -6.17 -0.75
CA LEU A 342 -10.41 -7.03 -1.92
C LEU A 342 -9.93 -6.18 -3.11
N PHE A 343 -8.66 -6.35 -3.49
CA PHE A 343 -8.06 -5.66 -4.63
C PHE A 343 -8.31 -6.39 -5.95
N ARG A 344 -8.29 -5.64 -7.07
CA ARG A 344 -8.39 -6.19 -8.42
C ARG A 344 -7.12 -6.98 -8.80
N ASP A 345 -7.29 -8.02 -9.60
CA ASP A 345 -6.24 -8.88 -10.21
C ASP A 345 -5.27 -8.18 -11.18
N GLN A 346 -5.25 -6.84 -11.27
CA GLN A 346 -4.28 -6.17 -12.13
C GLN A 346 -3.35 -5.29 -11.33
N PRO A 347 -2.02 -5.41 -11.53
CA PRO A 347 -1.07 -4.50 -10.94
C PRO A 347 -1.43 -3.07 -11.35
N PHE A 348 -1.26 -2.16 -10.40
CA PHE A 348 -1.28 -0.72 -10.66
C PHE A 348 -0.32 -0.43 -11.85
N GLY A 349 -0.85 0.12 -12.97
CA GLY A 349 -0.10 0.44 -14.21
C GLY A 349 -0.17 1.90 -14.67
N HIS A 350 0.19 2.21 -15.94
CA HIS A 350 0.15 3.59 -16.48
C HIS A 350 -1.23 4.27 -16.38
N SER A 351 -2.31 3.48 -16.29
CA SER A 351 -3.67 3.94 -16.03
C SER A 351 -3.87 4.60 -14.66
N ASN A 352 -2.95 4.45 -13.70
CA ASN A 352 -3.11 5.01 -12.35
C ASN A 352 -2.81 6.50 -12.27
N PHE A 353 -2.21 7.07 -13.33
CA PHE A 353 -2.11 8.53 -13.43
C PHE A 353 -3.50 9.19 -13.37
N ALA A 354 -4.57 8.49 -13.77
CA ALA A 354 -5.94 8.93 -13.56
C ALA A 354 -6.34 9.02 -12.07
N HIS A 355 -5.79 8.16 -11.20
CA HIS A 355 -6.00 8.22 -9.74
C HIS A 355 -5.22 9.35 -9.10
N LEU A 356 -4.05 9.70 -9.66
CA LEU A 356 -3.33 10.88 -9.23
C LEU A 356 -4.17 12.15 -9.49
N VAL A 357 -4.89 12.22 -10.61
CA VAL A 357 -5.77 13.36 -10.94
C VAL A 357 -7.08 13.36 -10.15
N ASN A 358 -7.61 12.17 -9.81
CA ASN A 358 -8.90 11.99 -9.14
C ASN A 358 -8.71 11.02 -7.95
N PRO A 359 -8.09 11.46 -6.84
CA PRO A 359 -7.81 10.59 -5.69
C PRO A 359 -9.07 10.01 -5.04
N GLU A 360 -10.21 10.69 -5.14
CA GLU A 360 -11.52 10.22 -4.69
C GLU A 360 -11.96 8.93 -5.41
N LEU A 361 -11.50 8.73 -6.66
CA LEU A 361 -11.75 7.49 -7.40
C LEU A 361 -11.03 6.32 -6.74
N LEU A 362 -9.81 6.53 -6.25
CA LEU A 362 -9.08 5.50 -5.52
C LEU A 362 -9.74 5.25 -4.16
N ALA A 363 -10.09 6.30 -3.42
CA ALA A 363 -10.78 6.17 -2.13
C ALA A 363 -12.06 5.33 -2.24
N SER A 364 -12.94 5.64 -3.20
CA SER A 364 -14.17 4.87 -3.43
C SER A 364 -13.89 3.41 -3.83
N ARG A 365 -12.78 3.12 -4.51
CA ARG A 365 -12.40 1.74 -4.84
C ARG A 365 -11.91 0.96 -3.63
N LEU A 366 -11.19 1.60 -2.71
CA LEU A 366 -10.76 0.98 -1.47
C LEU A 366 -11.99 0.64 -0.61
N ASP A 367 -12.90 1.61 -0.46
CA ASP A 367 -14.17 1.47 0.27
C ASP A 367 -15.05 0.33 -0.30
N ASN A 368 -15.29 0.33 -1.61
CA ASN A 368 -16.05 -0.74 -2.27
C ASN A 368 -15.38 -2.12 -2.09
N GLY A 369 -14.05 -2.17 -2.08
CA GLY A 369 -13.30 -3.41 -1.86
C GLY A 369 -13.47 -3.97 -0.44
N ALA A 370 -13.50 -3.11 0.58
CA ALA A 370 -13.79 -3.50 1.96
C ALA A 370 -15.26 -3.91 2.13
N THR A 371 -16.19 -3.13 1.56
CA THR A 371 -17.64 -3.41 1.58
C THR A 371 -17.98 -4.75 0.93
N GLU A 372 -17.28 -5.14 -0.14
CA GLU A 372 -17.47 -6.45 -0.76
C GLU A 372 -17.04 -7.58 0.19
N VAL A 373 -15.89 -7.46 0.86
CA VAL A 373 -15.47 -8.46 1.85
C VAL A 373 -16.49 -8.55 2.98
N TYR A 374 -16.97 -7.42 3.49
CA TYR A 374 -18.06 -7.42 4.48
C TYR A 374 -19.28 -8.20 3.97
N SER A 375 -19.72 -7.92 2.74
CA SER A 375 -20.89 -8.59 2.14
C SER A 375 -20.69 -10.10 2.00
N LEU A 376 -19.48 -10.52 1.56
CA LEU A 376 -19.10 -11.93 1.44
C LEU A 376 -18.98 -12.66 2.79
N VAL A 377 -18.85 -11.93 3.89
CA VAL A 377 -18.79 -12.47 5.27
C VAL A 377 -20.18 -12.50 5.91
N ALA A 378 -20.98 -11.45 5.72
CA ALA A 378 -22.30 -11.30 6.32
C ALA A 378 -23.33 -12.28 5.74
N ASP A 379 -23.16 -12.65 4.47
CA ASP A 379 -23.89 -13.74 3.87
C ASP A 379 -23.21 -15.05 4.30
N ASP A 380 -23.76 -15.76 5.31
CA ASP A 380 -23.44 -17.16 5.70
C ASP A 380 -23.58 -18.19 4.54
N GLN A 381 -23.67 -17.70 3.30
CA GLN A 381 -23.72 -18.43 2.05
C GLN A 381 -22.32 -18.95 1.69
N PRO A 382 -22.22 -20.08 0.98
CA PRO A 382 -20.97 -20.47 0.34
C PRO A 382 -20.47 -19.32 -0.54
N LEU A 383 -19.17 -18.99 -0.49
CA LEU A 383 -18.56 -17.98 -1.35
C LEU A 383 -19.06 -18.21 -2.78
N PRO A 384 -19.55 -17.15 -3.45
CA PRO A 384 -20.12 -17.31 -4.77
C PRO A 384 -19.08 -17.87 -5.74
N GLU A 385 -19.57 -18.59 -6.74
CA GLU A 385 -18.81 -19.05 -7.93
C GLU A 385 -17.96 -17.93 -8.54
N ARG A 386 -18.45 -16.69 -8.42
CA ARG A 386 -17.77 -15.42 -8.77
C ARG A 386 -18.28 -14.29 -7.87
N ALA A 387 -17.39 -13.60 -7.15
CA ALA A 387 -17.73 -12.33 -6.49
C ALA A 387 -17.40 -11.15 -7.41
N THR A 388 -18.37 -10.26 -7.67
CA THR A 388 -18.18 -9.13 -8.59
C THR A 388 -17.96 -7.84 -7.82
N LEU A 389 -16.73 -7.36 -7.82
CA LEU A 389 -16.40 -6.05 -7.26
C LEU A 389 -16.90 -4.89 -8.14
N TYR A 390 -17.41 -3.84 -7.49
CA TYR A 390 -17.79 -2.60 -8.17
C TYR A 390 -16.63 -1.61 -8.19
N TYR A 391 -15.97 -1.47 -9.33
CA TYR A 391 -14.94 -0.45 -9.54
C TYR A 391 -15.48 0.73 -10.35
N PRO A 392 -15.60 1.95 -9.79
CA PRO A 392 -15.84 3.13 -10.61
C PRO A 392 -14.66 3.32 -11.57
N SER A 393 -14.93 3.63 -12.86
CA SER A 393 -13.88 3.90 -13.84
C SER A 393 -13.64 5.40 -13.99
N PRO A 394 -12.46 5.81 -14.51
CA PRO A 394 -12.15 7.21 -14.79
C PRO A 394 -13.10 7.91 -15.79
N GLY A 395 -14.01 7.17 -16.46
CA GLY A 395 -14.92 7.69 -17.49
C GLY A 395 -16.40 7.74 -17.10
N GLY A 396 -16.78 7.42 -15.86
CA GLY A 396 -18.15 7.53 -15.37
C GLY A 396 -18.57 6.42 -14.39
N ALA A 397 -19.64 6.71 -13.63
CA ALA A 397 -20.14 5.90 -12.52
C ALA A 397 -20.57 4.44 -12.88
N ASN A 398 -20.68 4.09 -14.17
CA ASN A 398 -21.38 2.88 -14.61
C ASN A 398 -20.53 1.82 -15.33
N THR A 399 -19.23 2.07 -15.52
CA THR A 399 -18.31 1.07 -16.12
C THR A 399 -17.86 0.09 -15.06
N ARG A 400 -18.43 -1.12 -15.12
CA ARG A 400 -18.23 -2.23 -14.18
C ARG A 400 -16.95 -3.00 -14.54
N THR A 401 -16.17 -3.41 -13.55
CA THR A 401 -15.02 -4.31 -13.75
C THR A 401 -15.11 -5.43 -12.75
N THR A 402 -15.21 -6.67 -13.21
CA THR A 402 -15.36 -7.86 -12.37
C THR A 402 -13.99 -8.31 -11.84
N ALA A 403 -13.81 -8.39 -10.52
CA ALA A 403 -12.87 -9.36 -9.96
C ALA A 403 -13.55 -10.73 -9.98
N THR A 404 -12.83 -11.83 -10.06
CA THR A 404 -13.47 -13.15 -10.09
C THR A 404 -12.88 -14.04 -9.02
N LEU A 405 -13.58 -14.17 -7.89
CA LEU A 405 -13.38 -15.30 -6.98
C LEU A 405 -13.94 -16.56 -7.65
N LEU A 406 -13.18 -17.22 -8.54
CA LEU A 406 -13.59 -18.51 -9.11
C LEU A 406 -13.63 -19.59 -8.01
N THR A 407 -14.78 -20.22 -7.76
CA THR A 407 -14.90 -21.33 -6.78
C THR A 407 -15.46 -22.62 -7.39
N ASP A 408 -15.56 -22.69 -8.72
CA ASP A 408 -16.29 -23.74 -9.45
C ASP A 408 -15.55 -25.10 -9.53
N ASP A 409 -14.29 -25.15 -9.12
CA ASP A 409 -13.45 -26.35 -9.16
C ASP A 409 -13.52 -27.10 -7.82
N LYS A 410 -14.52 -27.97 -7.68
CA LYS A 410 -14.76 -28.74 -6.44
C LYS A 410 -13.54 -29.56 -5.98
N PRO A 411 -12.82 -30.30 -6.85
CA PRO A 411 -11.58 -30.98 -6.47
C PRO A 411 -10.51 -30.03 -5.93
N LEU A 412 -10.29 -28.89 -6.59
CA LEU A 412 -9.35 -27.87 -6.13
C LEU A 412 -9.79 -27.29 -4.76
N GLU A 413 -11.06 -26.95 -4.58
CA GLU A 413 -11.58 -26.43 -3.31
C GLU A 413 -11.47 -27.45 -2.16
N GLN A 414 -11.63 -28.75 -2.43
CA GLN A 414 -11.41 -29.79 -1.42
C GLN A 414 -9.94 -29.90 -1.01
N ALA A 415 -9.01 -29.85 -1.97
CA ALA A 415 -7.58 -29.89 -1.69
C ALA A 415 -7.10 -28.63 -0.96
N ILE A 416 -7.63 -27.47 -1.34
CA ILE A 416 -7.42 -26.19 -0.64
C ILE A 416 -7.91 -26.31 0.80
N THR A 417 -9.09 -26.88 1.05
CA THR A 417 -9.66 -26.99 2.41
C THR A 417 -8.73 -27.73 3.37
N SER A 418 -8.15 -28.85 2.95
CA SER A 418 -7.20 -29.62 3.77
C SER A 418 -5.91 -28.82 4.06
N ALA A 419 -5.34 -28.15 3.05
CA ALA A 419 -4.15 -27.33 3.22
C ALA A 419 -4.44 -26.07 4.08
N LEU A 420 -5.60 -25.45 3.89
CA LEU A 420 -6.06 -24.35 4.72
C LEU A 420 -6.19 -24.78 6.18
N GLN A 421 -6.75 -25.96 6.46
CA GLN A 421 -6.86 -26.44 7.84
C GLN A 421 -5.47 -26.59 8.48
N GLN A 422 -4.50 -27.13 7.77
CA GLN A 422 -3.13 -27.27 8.29
C GLN A 422 -2.45 -25.92 8.57
N HIS A 423 -2.64 -24.94 7.69
CA HIS A 423 -1.92 -23.66 7.77
C HIS A 423 -2.66 -22.55 8.54
N PHE A 424 -3.99 -22.56 8.53
CA PHE A 424 -4.83 -21.55 9.20
C PHE A 424 -5.38 -22.00 10.55
N ALA A 425 -5.27 -23.28 10.95
CA ALA A 425 -5.65 -23.67 12.32
C ALA A 425 -4.87 -22.87 13.40
N PRO A 426 -3.54 -22.69 13.29
CA PRO A 426 -2.81 -21.85 14.25
C PRO A 426 -3.30 -20.39 14.27
N ILE A 427 -3.72 -19.86 13.11
CA ILE A 427 -4.27 -18.50 12.99
C ILE A 427 -5.61 -18.41 13.72
N SER A 428 -6.49 -19.38 13.52
CA SER A 428 -7.76 -19.46 14.24
C SER A 428 -7.53 -19.52 15.76
N ASP A 429 -6.61 -20.36 16.22
CA ASP A 429 -6.26 -20.49 17.65
C ASP A 429 -5.71 -19.17 18.24
N GLN A 430 -4.85 -18.46 17.49
CA GLN A 430 -4.33 -17.15 17.88
C GLN A 430 -5.45 -16.10 17.99
N LEU A 431 -6.35 -16.05 17.00
CA LEU A 431 -7.48 -15.13 17.03
C LEU A 431 -8.41 -15.43 18.20
N GLU A 432 -8.69 -16.71 18.48
CA GLU A 432 -9.50 -17.13 19.64
C GLU A 432 -8.89 -16.64 20.94
N THR A 433 -7.57 -16.80 21.10
CA THR A 433 -6.84 -16.31 22.27
C THR A 433 -7.02 -14.80 22.46
N LEU A 434 -6.87 -14.01 21.39
CA LEU A 434 -7.08 -12.56 21.43
C LEU A 434 -8.52 -12.17 21.84
N THR A 435 -9.51 -12.96 21.45
CA THR A 435 -10.91 -12.73 21.83
C THR A 435 -11.23 -13.12 23.28
N VAL A 436 -10.59 -14.16 23.82
CA VAL A 436 -10.84 -14.68 25.18
C VAL A 436 -10.07 -13.89 26.24
N SER A 437 -8.81 -13.51 25.99
CA SER A 437 -7.98 -12.76 26.95
C SER A 437 -8.57 -11.39 27.34
N THR A 438 -9.46 -10.84 26.54
CA THR A 438 -10.17 -9.57 26.84
C THR A 438 -11.44 -9.76 27.69
N MET A 439 -12.04 -10.96 27.73
CA MET A 439 -13.21 -11.22 28.57
C MET A 439 -12.84 -11.46 30.05
N GLU A 440 -11.65 -11.99 30.32
CA GLU A 440 -11.18 -12.26 31.68
C GLU A 440 -10.63 -11.02 32.41
N GLN A 441 -10.31 -9.94 31.69
CA GLN A 441 -9.87 -8.65 32.28
C GLN A 441 -11.02 -7.67 32.56
N GLY A 442 -12.26 -8.03 32.19
CA GLY A 442 -13.48 -7.26 32.43
C GLY A 442 -14.31 -7.71 33.65
N GLN A 443 -13.79 -8.62 34.48
CA GLN A 443 -14.35 -9.04 35.78
C GLN A 443 -13.45 -8.56 36.91
#